data_AF-A0A7S1G3E8-F1
#
_entry.id   AF-A0A7S1G3E8-F1
#
_cell.length_a   1.000
_cell.length_b   1.000
_cell.length_c   1.000
_cell.angle_alpha   90.00
_cell.angle_beta   90.00
_cell.angle_gamma   90.00
#
_symmetry.space_group_name_H-M   'P 1'
#
loop_
_entity.id
_entity.type
_entity.pdbx_description
1 polymer ?
#
loop_
_entity_poly.entity_id
_entity_poly.type
_entity_poly.pdbx_seq_one_letter_code
_entity_poly.pdbx_strand_id
1 'polypeptide(L)'
;NARDPLQAAIPMVYVEPALARDTLLAVLAQATPDGDIPYAMQGFGLREPIVWFPGDTDVFLLWLATEYVFVTRDFGLLEEDVHYSVDHQTLRTRKERLWHAVGVVFLHLLLLLHTA
;
A
#
# COMPACT_ATOMS: atom_id res chain seq x y z
N ASN A 1 -3.97 1.33 -12.53
CA ASN A 1 -3.65 2.23 -11.40
C ASN A 1 -3.65 1.38 -10.12
N ALA A 2 -2.67 1.52 -9.23
CA ALA A 2 -2.54 0.77 -7.98
C ALA A 2 -3.61 1.12 -6.93
N ARG A 3 -4.19 2.32 -7.03
CA ARG A 3 -5.31 2.77 -6.21
C ARG A 3 -6.59 1.97 -6.42
N ASP A 4 -6.90 1.65 -7.68
CA ASP A 4 -8.18 1.02 -8.05
C ASP A 4 -8.42 -0.31 -7.31
N PRO A 5 -7.45 -1.25 -7.22
CA PRO A 5 -7.64 -2.46 -6.44
C PRO A 5 -7.72 -2.20 -4.92
N LEU A 6 -7.02 -1.19 -4.40
CA LEU A 6 -7.15 -0.81 -2.98
C LEU A 6 -8.57 -0.33 -2.66
N GLN A 7 -9.13 0.55 -3.51
CA GLN A 7 -10.50 1.04 -3.39
C GLN A 7 -11.52 -0.11 -3.45
N ALA A 8 -11.35 -1.01 -4.40
CA ALA A 8 -12.23 -2.15 -4.57
C ALA A 8 -12.18 -3.13 -3.38
N ALA A 9 -11.02 -3.27 -2.73
CA ALA A 9 -10.80 -4.20 -1.63
C ALA A 9 -11.35 -3.72 -0.27
N ILE A 10 -11.58 -2.42 -0.07
CA ILE A 10 -12.12 -1.90 1.21
C ILE A 10 -13.44 -2.58 1.62
N PRO A 11 -14.50 -2.61 0.78
CA PRO A 11 -15.72 -3.32 1.15
C PRO A 11 -15.50 -4.84 1.28
N MET A 12 -14.49 -5.39 0.60
CA MET A 12 -14.17 -6.83 0.68
C MET A 12 -13.71 -7.25 2.07
N VAL A 13 -13.16 -6.34 2.87
CA VAL A 13 -12.81 -6.60 4.28
C VAL A 13 -13.99 -7.22 5.06
N TYR A 14 -15.23 -6.85 4.71
CA TYR A 14 -16.44 -7.28 5.41
C TYR A 14 -17.08 -8.55 4.87
N VAL A 15 -16.76 -8.94 3.64
CA VAL A 15 -17.40 -10.07 2.94
C VAL A 15 -16.44 -11.19 2.59
N GLU A 16 -15.21 -10.85 2.22
CA GLU A 16 -14.14 -11.79 1.90
C GLU A 16 -12.78 -11.21 2.36
N PRO A 17 -12.48 -11.28 3.67
CA PRO A 17 -11.29 -10.67 4.24
C PRO A 17 -10.00 -11.24 3.66
N ALA A 18 -9.97 -12.53 3.27
CA ALA A 18 -8.75 -13.13 2.72
C ALA A 18 -8.37 -12.45 1.39
N LEU A 19 -9.34 -12.13 0.54
CA LEU A 19 -9.09 -11.44 -0.72
C LEU A 19 -8.69 -9.96 -0.52
N ALA A 20 -9.25 -9.30 0.50
CA ALA A 20 -8.81 -7.96 0.89
C ALA A 20 -7.34 -7.98 1.35
N ARG A 21 -6.95 -8.97 2.15
CA ARG A 21 -5.56 -9.20 2.57
C ARG A 21 -4.65 -9.41 1.37
N ASP A 22 -4.99 -10.35 0.49
CA ASP A 22 -4.15 -10.66 -0.66
C ASP A 22 -4.00 -9.47 -1.62
N THR A 23 -5.05 -8.67 -1.78
CA THR A 23 -4.98 -7.42 -2.56
C THR A 23 -4.02 -6.42 -1.92
N LEU A 24 -4.10 -6.22 -0.60
CA LEU A 24 -3.19 -5.36 0.14
C LEU A 24 -1.73 -5.83 -0.01
N LEU A 25 -1.49 -7.14 0.09
CA LEU A 25 -0.16 -7.72 -0.07
C LEU A 25 0.38 -7.59 -1.48
N ALA A 26 -0.46 -7.79 -2.50
CA ALA A 26 -0.08 -7.63 -3.90
C ALA A 26 0.36 -6.20 -4.23
N VAL A 27 -0.28 -5.20 -3.62
CA VAL A 27 0.13 -3.80 -3.76
C VAL A 27 1.43 -3.54 -3.00
N LEU A 28 1.52 -3.96 -1.74
CA LEU A 28 2.73 -3.78 -0.92
C LEU A 28 3.97 -4.43 -1.55
N ALA A 29 3.83 -5.59 -2.17
CA ALA A 29 4.92 -6.30 -2.85
C ALA A 29 5.54 -5.51 -4.02
N GLN A 30 4.77 -4.59 -4.62
CA GLN A 30 5.22 -3.77 -5.74
C GLN A 30 5.86 -2.44 -5.32
N ALA A 31 5.88 -2.13 -4.03
CA ALA A 31 6.56 -0.94 -3.53
C ALA A 31 8.07 -0.96 -3.88
N THR A 32 8.72 0.20 -3.93
CA THR A 32 10.17 0.32 -4.04
C THR A 32 10.84 0.19 -2.67
N PRO A 33 12.16 -0.07 -2.62
CA PRO A 33 12.94 0.01 -1.37
C PRO A 33 12.79 1.34 -0.62
N ASP A 34 12.54 2.43 -1.35
CA ASP A 34 12.29 3.76 -0.81
C ASP A 34 10.87 3.93 -0.28
N GLY A 35 9.98 2.95 -0.50
CA GLY A 35 8.61 2.94 -0.01
C GLY A 35 7.59 3.52 -0.99
N ASP A 36 7.98 3.82 -2.22
CA ASP A 36 7.07 4.32 -3.25
C ASP A 36 6.22 3.19 -3.82
N ILE A 37 4.92 3.43 -3.92
CA ILE A 37 4.01 2.52 -4.61
C ILE A 37 3.94 2.95 -6.09
N PRO A 38 4.12 2.04 -7.05
CA PRO A 38 3.98 2.38 -8.45
C PRO A 38 2.57 2.86 -8.77
N TYR A 39 2.44 3.92 -9.57
CA TYR A 39 1.13 4.39 -10.03
C TYR A 39 0.33 3.29 -10.74
N ALA A 40 0.99 2.50 -11.59
CA ALA A 40 0.32 1.46 -12.34
C ALA A 40 1.01 0.11 -12.15
N MET A 41 0.17 -0.87 -11.80
CA MET A 41 0.51 -2.27 -11.69
C MET A 41 0.01 -2.98 -12.94
N GLN A 42 0.83 -3.86 -13.49
CA GLN A 42 0.48 -4.74 -14.58
C GLN A 42 0.27 -6.16 -14.02
N GLY A 43 -0.42 -7.01 -14.78
CA GLY A 43 -0.59 -8.42 -14.41
C GLY A 43 0.77 -9.12 -14.20
N PHE A 44 0.76 -10.23 -13.46
CA PHE A 44 1.95 -11.05 -13.18
C PHE A 44 3.05 -10.36 -12.35
N GLY A 45 2.69 -9.38 -11.51
CA GLY A 45 3.63 -8.71 -10.60
C GLY A 45 4.56 -7.70 -11.27
N LEU A 46 4.26 -7.35 -12.53
CA LEU A 46 5.03 -6.40 -13.32
C LEU A 46 4.58 -4.96 -13.01
N ARG A 47 5.55 -4.04 -13.00
CA ARG A 47 5.31 -2.60 -12.84
C ARG A 47 5.27 -1.93 -14.21
N GLU A 48 4.31 -1.05 -14.45
CA GLU A 48 4.38 -0.17 -15.61
C GLU A 48 5.44 0.91 -15.41
N PRO A 49 6.24 1.25 -16.43
CA PRO A 49 7.32 2.25 -16.34
C PRO A 49 6.76 3.69 -16.38
N ILE A 50 5.67 3.95 -15.66
CA ILE A 50 5.08 5.28 -15.51
C ILE A 50 5.65 5.90 -14.24
N VAL A 51 6.38 7.01 -14.41
CA VAL A 51 6.94 7.81 -13.32
C VAL A 51 5.93 8.89 -12.95
N TRP A 52 4.91 8.49 -12.21
CA TRP A 52 3.91 9.38 -11.62
C TRP A 52 3.62 8.90 -10.19
N PHE A 53 3.51 9.82 -9.24
CA PHE A 53 3.41 9.51 -7.81
C PHE A 53 2.26 10.31 -7.19
N PRO A 54 1.00 9.96 -7.47
CA PRO A 54 -0.12 10.63 -6.83
C PRO A 54 -0.24 10.18 -5.37
N GLY A 55 -0.34 11.13 -4.44
CA GLY A 55 -0.38 10.85 -3.00
C GLY A 55 -1.68 10.20 -2.50
N ASP A 56 -2.71 10.07 -3.34
CA ASP A 56 -3.98 9.44 -2.97
C ASP A 56 -3.84 7.93 -2.78
N THR A 57 -2.90 7.29 -3.48
CA THR A 57 -2.66 5.83 -3.38
C THR A 57 -2.21 5.45 -1.97
N ASP A 58 -1.36 6.26 -1.33
CA ASP A 58 -0.92 6.04 0.05
C ASP A 58 -2.07 6.15 1.05
N VAL A 59 -3.02 7.06 0.79
CA VAL A 59 -4.23 7.21 1.62
C VAL A 59 -5.11 5.97 1.52
N PHE A 60 -5.33 5.43 0.31
CA PHE A 60 -6.12 4.21 0.13
C PHE A 60 -5.42 2.97 0.69
N LEU A 61 -4.09 2.92 0.62
CA LEU A 61 -3.31 1.85 1.24
C LEU A 61 -3.51 1.87 2.77
N LEU A 62 -3.35 3.05 3.38
CA LEU A 62 -3.53 3.22 4.81
C LEU A 62 -4.96 2.89 5.23
N TRP A 63 -5.96 3.36 4.49
CA TRP A 63 -7.36 3.05 4.77
C TRP A 63 -7.60 1.54 4.73
N LEU A 64 -7.28 0.86 3.64
CA LEU A 64 -7.50 -0.59 3.54
C LEU A 64 -6.79 -1.37 4.66
N ALA A 65 -5.54 -1.02 4.97
CA ALA A 65 -4.78 -1.69 6.03
C ALA A 65 -5.41 -1.48 7.42
N THR A 66 -5.80 -0.25 7.75
CA THR A 66 -6.46 0.05 9.04
C THR A 66 -7.82 -0.62 9.15
N GLU A 67 -8.63 -0.59 8.09
CA GLU A 67 -9.94 -1.22 8.03
C GLU A 67 -9.81 -2.73 8.24
N TYR A 68 -8.87 -3.38 7.52
CA TYR A 68 -8.61 -4.80 7.62
C TYR A 68 -8.25 -5.20 9.05
N VAL A 69 -7.22 -4.58 9.64
CA VAL A 69 -6.78 -4.90 11.01
C VAL A 69 -7.89 -4.65 12.02
N PHE A 70 -8.68 -3.59 11.85
CA PHE A 70 -9.77 -3.27 12.75
C PHE A 70 -10.88 -4.33 12.75
N VAL A 71 -11.26 -4.80 11.56
CA VAL A 71 -12.35 -5.78 11.38
C VAL A 71 -11.88 -7.20 11.73
N THR A 72 -10.72 -7.64 11.24
CA THR A 72 -10.26 -9.03 11.39
C THR A 72 -9.48 -9.27 12.67
N ARG A 73 -8.92 -8.21 13.28
CA ARG A 73 -7.96 -8.28 14.39
C ARG A 73 -6.70 -9.07 14.05
N ASP A 74 -6.42 -9.27 12.76
CA ASP A 74 -5.16 -9.86 12.29
C ASP A 74 -4.03 -8.83 12.36
N PHE A 75 -3.44 -8.69 13.54
CA PHE A 75 -2.24 -7.88 13.75
C PHE A 75 -0.99 -8.52 13.16
N GLY A 76 -1.01 -9.84 12.91
CA GLY A 76 0.10 -10.57 12.30
C GLY A 76 0.43 -10.06 10.89
N LEU A 77 -0.58 -9.55 10.20
CA LEU A 77 -0.42 -8.82 8.94
C LEU A 77 0.70 -7.76 9.00
N LEU A 78 0.85 -7.04 10.10
CA LEU A 78 1.81 -5.93 10.23
C LEU A 78 3.25 -6.39 10.47
N GLU A 79 3.42 -7.62 10.97
CA GLU A 79 4.69 -8.16 11.44
C GLU A 79 5.41 -8.97 10.36
N GLU A 80 4.69 -9.47 9.35
CA GLU A 80 5.28 -10.22 8.26
C GLU A 80 6.22 -9.35 7.40
N ASP A 81 7.38 -9.91 7.06
CA ASP A 81 8.29 -9.33 6.10
C ASP A 81 7.72 -9.40 4.68
N VAL A 82 8.06 -8.40 3.85
CA VAL A 82 7.70 -8.40 2.43
C VAL A 82 8.97 -8.25 1.61
N HIS A 83 9.05 -9.03 0.54
CA HIS A 83 10.07 -8.91 -0.49
C HIS A 83 9.64 -7.85 -1.51
N TYR A 84 10.56 -6.97 -1.92
CA TYR A 84 10.27 -6.07 -3.03
C TYR A 84 10.32 -6.84 -4.36
N SER A 85 9.33 -6.60 -5.23
CA SER A 85 9.26 -7.22 -6.57
C SER A 85 10.45 -6.82 -7.46
N VAL A 86 10.98 -5.61 -7.28
CA VAL A 86 11.99 -5.02 -8.19
C VAL A 86 13.43 -5.17 -7.66
N ASP A 87 13.59 -5.47 -6.38
CA ASP A 87 14.90 -5.68 -5.76
C ASP A 87 14.80 -6.78 -4.70
N HIS A 88 15.21 -8.00 -5.06
CA HIS A 88 15.19 -9.16 -4.18
C HIS A 88 16.13 -9.01 -2.95
N GLN A 89 16.88 -7.91 -2.84
CA GLN A 89 17.93 -7.74 -1.82
C GLN A 89 17.54 -6.84 -0.64
N THR A 90 16.51 -5.99 -0.78
CA THR A 90 16.07 -5.16 0.34
C THR A 90 14.87 -5.83 1.05
N LEU A 91 14.98 -6.11 2.34
CA LEU A 91 13.86 -6.58 3.16
C LEU A 91 13.41 -5.42 4.05
N ARG A 92 12.10 -5.18 4.10
CA ARG A 92 11.47 -4.32 5.11
C ARG A 92 10.20 -4.97 5.61
N THR A 93 9.94 -4.78 6.90
CA THR A 93 8.70 -5.20 7.54
C THR A 93 7.52 -4.44 6.93
N ARG A 94 6.31 -5.04 6.90
CA ARG A 94 5.09 -4.33 6.44
C ARG A 94 4.81 -3.08 7.28
N LYS A 95 5.08 -3.16 8.58
CA LYS A 95 5.00 -2.02 9.49
C LYS A 95 5.82 -0.83 9.01
N GLU A 96 7.09 -1.03 8.63
CA GLU A 96 7.95 0.06 8.11
C GLU A 96 7.39 0.68 6.82
N ARG A 97 6.76 -0.11 5.94
CA ARG A 97 6.12 0.40 4.73
C ARG A 97 4.88 1.24 5.04
N LEU A 98 4.05 0.79 5.98
CA LEU A 98 2.90 1.56 6.44
C LEU A 98 3.33 2.85 7.13
N TRP A 99 4.40 2.83 7.94
CA TRP A 99 4.98 4.05 8.50
C TRP A 99 5.47 5.02 7.44
N HIS A 100 6.05 4.51 6.35
CA HIS A 100 6.41 5.34 5.21
C HIS A 100 5.18 5.99 4.57
N ALA A 101 4.14 5.21 4.29
CA ALA A 101 2.88 5.73 3.75
C ALA A 101 2.26 6.80 4.67
N VAL A 102 2.26 6.57 6.00
CA VAL A 102 1.81 7.57 6.98
C VAL A 102 2.65 8.85 6.89
N GLY A 103 3.98 8.73 6.84
CA GLY A 103 4.89 9.87 6.70
C GLY A 103 4.66 10.66 5.41
N VAL A 104 4.48 9.97 4.30
CA VAL A 104 4.22 10.57 2.98
C VAL A 104 2.85 11.25 2.94
N VAL A 105 1.79 10.63 3.48
CA VAL A 105 0.47 11.25 3.63
C VAL A 105 0.56 12.52 4.48
N PHE A 106 1.28 12.48 5.60
CA PHE A 106 1.43 13.64 6.47
C PHE A 106 2.22 14.78 5.80
N LEU A 107 3.29 14.45 5.06
CA LEU A 107 4.04 15.41 4.27
C LEU A 107 3.19 16.03 3.15
N HIS A 108 2.42 15.23 2.42
CA HIS A 108 1.51 15.72 1.39
C HIS A 108 0.42 16.63 1.97
N LEU A 109 -0.16 16.28 3.11
CA LEU A 109 -1.11 17.14 3.82
C LEU A 109 -0.47 18.47 4.23
N LEU A 110 0.76 18.44 4.77
CA LEU A 110 1.49 19.66 5.11
C LEU A 110 1.78 20.52 3.88
N LEU A 111 2.19 19.92 2.76
CA LEU A 111 2.43 20.65 1.51
C LEU A 111 1.14 21.29 0.99
N LEU A 112 0.04 20.55 0.95
CA LEU A 112 -1.27 21.07 0.54
C LEU A 112 -1.74 22.24 1.42
N LEU A 113 -1.52 22.15 2.74
CA LEU A 113 -1.86 23.21 3.70
C LEU A 113 -0.98 24.47 3.58
N HIS A 114 0.23 24.37 3.01
CA HIS A 114 1.10 25.54 2.78
C HIS A 114 0.91 26.16 1.39
N THR A 115 0.25 25.46 0.47
CA THR A 115 -0.03 25.91 -0.90
C THR A 115 -1.46 26.42 -1.12
N ALA A 116 -2.32 26.34 -0.11
CA ALA A 116 -3.70 26.83 -0.10
C ALA A 116 -3.84 28.13 0.69
#